data_AF-A0ABD5FCD2-F1
#
_entry.id   AF-A0ABD5FCD2-F1
#
_cell.length_a   1.000
_cell.length_b   1.000
_cell.length_c   1.000
_cell.angle_alpha   90.00
_cell.angle_beta   90.00
_cell.angle_gamma   90.00
#
_symmetry.space_group_name_H-M   'P 1'
#
loop_
_entity.id
_entity.type
_entity.pdbx_description
1 polymer ?
#
loop_
_entity_poly.entity_id
_entity_poly.type
_entity_poly.pdbx_seq_one_letter_code
_entity_poly.pdbx_strand_id
1 'polypeptide(L)'
;MKKMGKVVAGVVSLVAAAMVFSGCGTSQASETATEKETVTLWAGGSDNVKVGMDKIVDAFNESEAGEKYELKLQFILSGTGTQSLMDRIVAAKKTDQKDTDYDLILASDAEYATYVQEGGEDIFTPYDAANIPNLENVKTQVSDGEGVLVPYRGTTVVLAYDSSKVTNPPKTADELYQWIHDNPGQFAYNTPGSGGAGGAFVQTAIYNFLPEEALTSSDTKWEEQWQSGFDLLAELHPDLYQSGGNVIYPNKNQGTLDLLVNGEVSMIPAWADMLITNLSNGTLPDTVKMTQITPGFTGNVDALAIPSIGSNPEGAQAVMNFMLTEDAQQILLDSMAAIPVIDSSKLSSDNSKYLEGLDISSFRTSSIGTLGNTLNERWDQEIGTLSK
;
A
#
# COMPACT_ATOMS: atom_id res chain seq x y z
N MET A 1 15.37 2.58 64.97
CA MET A 1 15.38 2.05 66.36
C MET A 1 13.97 1.58 66.70
N LYS A 2 13.86 0.39 67.32
CA LYS A 2 12.66 -0.46 67.55
C LYS A 2 12.11 -1.14 66.28
N LYS A 3 12.54 -2.36 65.88
CA LYS A 3 12.34 -3.72 66.48
C LYS A 3 10.84 -4.00 66.72
N MET A 4 10.23 -5.14 66.39
CA MET A 4 10.65 -6.47 65.89
C MET A 4 9.38 -7.35 65.93
N GLY A 5 9.25 -8.37 65.07
CA GLY A 5 8.22 -9.40 65.26
C GLY A 5 8.11 -10.40 64.13
N LYS A 6 8.90 -11.48 64.20
CA LYS A 6 8.94 -12.62 63.28
C LYS A 6 7.81 -13.63 63.54
N VAL A 7 7.33 -14.22 62.45
CA VAL A 7 7.05 -15.66 62.18
C VAL A 7 6.75 -16.58 63.37
N VAL A 8 5.61 -17.28 63.30
CA VAL A 8 5.46 -18.67 63.79
C VAL A 8 4.64 -19.47 62.78
N ALA A 9 5.13 -20.67 62.47
CA ALA A 9 4.55 -21.66 61.57
C ALA A 9 3.69 -22.69 62.32
N GLY A 10 2.77 -23.33 61.58
CA GLY A 10 2.29 -24.70 61.84
C GLY A 10 0.87 -24.82 62.41
N VAL A 11 -0.02 -25.48 61.68
CA VAL A 11 -0.34 -26.92 61.83
C VAL A 11 -1.55 -27.26 60.94
N VAL A 12 -1.40 -28.38 60.24
CA VAL A 12 -2.35 -29.08 59.37
C VAL A 12 -3.56 -29.61 60.16
N SER A 13 -4.76 -29.59 59.57
CA SER A 13 -5.80 -30.58 59.86
C SER A 13 -6.68 -30.83 58.63
N LEU A 14 -6.63 -32.08 58.16
CA LEU A 14 -7.50 -32.68 57.17
C LEU A 14 -8.96 -32.67 57.65
N VAL A 15 -9.90 -32.38 56.75
CA VAL A 15 -11.20 -33.07 56.72
C VAL A 15 -11.51 -33.45 55.28
N ALA A 16 -11.56 -34.76 55.07
CA ALA A 16 -11.99 -35.40 53.85
C ALA A 16 -13.52 -35.28 53.69
N ALA A 17 -13.97 -35.00 52.48
CA ALA A 17 -15.32 -35.35 52.04
C ALA A 17 -15.21 -36.05 50.69
N ALA A 18 -15.26 -37.38 50.75
CA ALA A 18 -15.44 -38.23 49.59
C ALA A 18 -16.90 -38.12 49.13
N MET A 19 -17.13 -37.73 47.88
CA MET A 19 -18.34 -38.09 47.15
C MET A 19 -17.95 -38.91 45.94
N VAL A 20 -18.19 -40.21 46.04
CA VAL A 20 -18.13 -41.15 44.93
C VAL A 20 -19.48 -41.05 44.21
N PHE A 21 -19.47 -40.59 42.97
CA PHE A 21 -20.48 -40.96 41.99
C PHE A 21 -19.79 -41.65 40.83
N SER A 22 -19.92 -42.98 40.80
CA SER A 22 -19.70 -43.78 39.60
C SER A 22 -20.80 -43.44 38.60
N GLY A 23 -20.43 -42.75 37.52
CA GLY A 23 -21.26 -42.53 36.34
C GLY A 23 -20.54 -43.09 35.11
N CYS A 24 -21.21 -43.97 34.38
CA CYS A 24 -20.70 -44.76 33.26
C CYS A 24 -20.12 -43.92 32.12
N GLY A 25 -19.25 -44.57 31.35
CA GLY A 25 -18.51 -43.95 30.26
C GLY A 25 -19.38 -43.29 29.20
N THR A 26 -18.93 -42.09 28.82
CA THR A 26 -18.92 -41.64 27.44
C THR A 26 -17.54 -41.04 27.26
N SER A 27 -16.69 -41.69 26.48
CA SER A 27 -15.48 -41.10 25.95
C SER A 27 -15.89 -39.96 25.02
N GLN A 28 -16.14 -38.79 25.59
CA GLN A 28 -16.13 -37.56 24.82
C GLN A 28 -14.67 -37.35 24.48
N ALA A 29 -14.30 -37.68 23.24
CA ALA A 29 -13.08 -37.14 22.66
C ALA A 29 -13.23 -35.62 22.78
N SER A 30 -12.49 -35.04 23.73
CA SER A 30 -12.17 -33.63 23.63
C SER A 30 -11.32 -33.54 22.37
N GLU A 31 -11.92 -33.11 21.27
CA GLU A 31 -11.15 -32.51 20.19
C GLU A 31 -10.43 -31.34 20.84
N THR A 32 -9.20 -31.58 21.27
CA THR A 32 -8.22 -30.51 21.43
C THR A 32 -8.10 -29.91 20.04
N ALA A 33 -8.88 -28.85 19.77
CA ALA A 33 -8.64 -28.00 18.63
C ALA A 33 -7.17 -27.58 18.75
N THR A 34 -6.34 -28.03 17.80
CA THR A 34 -4.96 -27.58 17.71
C THR A 34 -5.02 -26.06 17.61
N GLU A 35 -4.34 -25.36 18.51
CA GLU A 35 -4.29 -23.90 18.50
C GLU A 35 -3.68 -23.46 17.17
N LYS A 36 -4.39 -22.62 16.41
CA LYS A 36 -3.92 -22.13 15.10
C LYS A 36 -2.65 -21.31 15.29
N GLU A 37 -1.70 -21.46 14.37
CA GLU A 37 -0.51 -20.63 14.35
C GLU A 37 -0.89 -19.23 13.83
N THR A 38 -0.66 -18.19 14.63
CA THR A 38 -0.94 -16.81 14.18
C THR A 38 0.07 -16.38 13.12
N VAL A 39 -0.42 -15.72 12.07
CA VAL A 39 0.35 -15.01 11.05
C VAL A 39 -0.08 -13.56 11.08
N THR A 40 0.84 -12.63 11.28
CA THR A 40 0.52 -11.20 11.28
C THR A 40 0.94 -10.55 9.97
N LEU A 41 -0.05 -10.06 9.23
CA LEU A 41 0.14 -9.22 8.05
C LEU A 41 0.20 -7.75 8.49
N TRP A 42 1.32 -7.10 8.21
CA TRP A 42 1.46 -5.66 8.33
C TRP A 42 1.25 -4.96 6.99
N ALA A 43 0.36 -3.98 6.97
CA ALA A 43 0.02 -3.25 5.77
C ALA A 43 0.03 -1.74 6.04
N GLY A 44 0.32 -0.96 5.01
CA GLY A 44 0.13 0.48 4.99
C GLY A 44 -0.67 0.89 3.75
N GLY A 45 -1.42 1.99 3.84
CA GLY A 45 -2.14 2.49 2.67
C GLY A 45 -3.35 3.36 2.98
N SER A 46 -4.15 3.61 1.94
CA SER A 46 -5.45 4.26 2.02
C SER A 46 -6.54 3.32 2.57
N ASP A 47 -7.71 3.89 2.87
CA ASP A 47 -8.83 3.17 3.49
C ASP A 47 -9.35 2.00 2.63
N ASN A 48 -9.41 2.16 1.30
CA ASN A 48 -9.79 1.07 0.40
C ASN A 48 -8.86 -0.15 0.51
N VAL A 49 -7.55 0.06 0.70
CA VAL A 49 -6.59 -1.03 0.94
C VAL A 49 -6.89 -1.73 2.26
N LYS A 50 -7.19 -0.98 3.33
CA LYS A 50 -7.57 -1.56 4.62
C LYS A 50 -8.82 -2.43 4.47
N VAL A 51 -9.87 -1.92 3.86
CA VAL A 51 -11.14 -2.63 3.66
C VAL A 51 -10.93 -3.91 2.83
N GLY A 52 -10.12 -3.85 1.77
CA GLY A 52 -9.79 -5.02 0.98
C GLY A 52 -9.03 -6.07 1.78
N MET A 53 -8.02 -5.65 2.56
CA MET A 53 -7.24 -6.56 3.41
C MET A 53 -8.07 -7.17 4.55
N ASP A 54 -8.99 -6.42 5.17
CA ASP A 54 -9.91 -6.98 6.18
C ASP A 54 -10.72 -8.15 5.58
N LYS A 55 -11.23 -8.00 4.35
CA LYS A 55 -11.96 -9.08 3.66
C LYS A 55 -11.07 -10.27 3.28
N ILE A 56 -9.81 -10.01 2.94
CA ILE A 56 -8.83 -11.08 2.69
C ILE A 56 -8.53 -11.85 3.97
N VAL A 57 -8.42 -11.17 5.11
CA VAL A 57 -8.24 -11.82 6.41
C VAL A 57 -9.40 -12.75 6.72
N ASP A 58 -10.63 -12.27 6.56
CA ASP A 58 -11.83 -13.08 6.77
C ASP A 58 -11.83 -14.31 5.86
N ALA A 59 -11.63 -14.12 4.56
CA ALA A 59 -11.63 -15.20 3.59
C ALA A 59 -10.48 -16.21 3.78
N PHE A 60 -9.28 -15.74 4.15
CA PHE A 60 -8.15 -16.62 4.47
C PHE A 60 -8.46 -17.48 5.69
N ASN A 61 -9.02 -16.89 6.75
CA ASN A 61 -9.34 -17.59 8.00
C ASN A 61 -10.45 -18.64 7.85
N GLU A 62 -11.28 -18.51 6.80
CA GLU A 62 -12.30 -19.49 6.39
C GLU A 62 -11.78 -20.53 5.37
N SER A 63 -10.57 -20.35 4.83
CA SER A 63 -9.96 -21.26 3.86
C SER A 63 -9.36 -22.52 4.51
N GLU A 64 -8.97 -23.51 3.69
CA GLU A 64 -8.25 -24.71 4.14
C GLU A 64 -6.93 -24.35 4.87
N ALA A 65 -6.18 -23.36 4.37
CA ALA A 65 -5.00 -22.86 5.07
C ALA A 65 -5.35 -22.22 6.42
N GLY A 66 -6.55 -21.63 6.50
CA GLY A 66 -7.14 -21.09 7.71
C GLY A 66 -7.42 -22.14 8.79
N GLU A 67 -7.44 -23.44 8.48
CA GLU A 67 -7.56 -24.50 9.50
C GLU A 67 -6.29 -24.62 10.35
N LYS A 68 -5.12 -24.36 9.76
CA LYS A 68 -3.80 -24.39 10.44
C LYS A 68 -3.37 -23.01 10.93
N TYR A 69 -3.63 -21.96 10.15
CA TYR A 69 -3.14 -20.60 10.40
C TYR A 69 -4.27 -19.63 10.69
N GLU A 70 -4.03 -18.67 11.60
CA GLU A 70 -4.92 -17.51 11.82
C GLU A 70 -4.23 -16.24 11.33
N LEU A 71 -4.74 -15.63 10.27
CA LEU A 71 -4.26 -14.36 9.76
C LEU A 71 -4.85 -13.21 10.57
N LYS A 72 -3.98 -12.27 10.97
CA LYS A 72 -4.34 -11.00 11.62
C LYS A 72 -3.75 -9.84 10.86
N LEU A 73 -4.49 -8.73 10.76
CA LEU A 73 -4.04 -7.51 10.10
C LEU A 73 -3.61 -6.46 11.13
N GLN A 74 -2.42 -5.92 10.93
CA GLN A 74 -1.96 -4.66 11.52
C GLN A 74 -1.86 -3.62 10.41
N PHE A 75 -2.60 -2.51 10.52
CA PHE A 75 -2.73 -1.54 9.44
C PHE A 75 -2.28 -0.14 9.84
N ILE A 76 -1.44 0.50 9.01
CA ILE A 76 -0.99 1.88 9.16
C ILE A 76 -1.64 2.74 8.07
N LEU A 77 -2.61 3.57 8.46
CA LEU A 77 -3.24 4.51 7.53
C LEU A 77 -2.24 5.57 7.05
N SER A 78 -2.20 5.79 5.74
CA SER A 78 -1.31 6.76 5.09
C SER A 78 -1.56 8.20 5.54
N GLY A 79 -0.49 9.01 5.55
CA GLY A 79 -0.53 10.44 5.88
C GLY A 79 -1.00 10.79 7.30
N THR A 80 -1.02 9.83 8.23
CA THR A 80 -1.39 10.08 9.65
C THR A 80 -0.26 10.69 10.47
N GLY A 81 0.94 10.85 9.90
CA GLY A 81 2.14 11.30 10.61
C GLY A 81 2.73 10.23 11.53
N THR A 82 2.17 9.02 11.57
CA THR A 82 2.80 7.89 12.26
C THR A 82 4.01 7.40 11.48
N GLN A 83 5.02 6.89 12.19
CA GLN A 83 6.16 6.21 11.57
C GLN A 83 5.68 5.14 10.58
N SER A 84 6.29 5.14 9.39
CA SER A 84 5.94 4.23 8.29
C SER A 84 6.24 2.77 8.65
N LEU A 85 5.64 1.83 7.91
CA LEU A 85 5.92 0.40 8.08
C LEU A 85 7.40 0.08 7.80
N MET A 86 7.94 0.65 6.72
CA MET A 86 9.34 0.49 6.33
C MET A 86 10.29 0.89 7.45
N ASP A 87 10.11 2.10 8.02
CA ASP A 87 10.98 2.59 9.09
C ASP A 87 10.93 1.68 10.32
N ARG A 88 9.77 1.11 10.65
CA ARG A 88 9.62 0.18 11.77
C ARG A 88 10.40 -1.11 11.54
N ILE A 89 10.27 -1.71 10.35
CA ILE A 89 10.96 -2.95 9.99
C ILE A 89 12.46 -2.72 9.92
N VAL A 90 12.91 -1.66 9.25
CA VAL A 90 14.32 -1.27 9.17
C VAL A 90 14.89 -1.05 10.57
N ALA A 91 14.19 -0.32 11.44
CA ALA A 91 14.64 -0.10 12.81
C ALA A 91 14.72 -1.41 13.61
N ALA A 92 13.70 -2.27 13.53
CA ALA A 92 13.69 -3.55 14.20
C ALA A 92 14.86 -4.44 13.74
N LYS A 93 15.10 -4.50 12.42
CA LYS A 93 16.23 -5.20 11.80
C LYS A 93 17.58 -4.65 12.25
N LYS A 94 17.77 -3.31 12.24
CA LYS A 94 19.01 -2.65 12.71
C LYS A 94 19.28 -2.88 14.20
N THR A 95 18.26 -3.23 14.98
CA THR A 95 18.38 -3.61 16.41
C THR A 95 18.45 -5.12 16.66
N ASP A 96 18.68 -5.91 15.61
CA ASP A 96 18.80 -7.38 15.66
C ASP A 96 17.59 -8.08 16.30
N GLN A 97 16.40 -7.50 16.17
CA GLN A 97 15.18 -8.18 16.63
C GLN A 97 14.92 -9.45 15.80
N LYS A 98 14.37 -10.47 16.46
CA LYS A 98 14.04 -11.79 15.91
C LYS A 98 12.71 -12.24 16.49
N ASP A 99 12.06 -13.18 15.81
CA ASP A 99 10.79 -13.77 16.23
C ASP A 99 9.72 -12.69 16.52
N THR A 100 9.69 -11.67 15.68
CA THR A 100 8.73 -10.57 15.76
C THR A 100 7.40 -10.95 15.09
N ASP A 101 6.38 -10.12 15.30
CA ASP A 101 5.09 -10.22 14.60
C ASP A 101 5.12 -9.58 13.20
N TYR A 102 6.28 -9.22 12.65
CA TYR A 102 6.40 -8.84 11.24
C TYR A 102 6.54 -10.09 10.37
N ASP A 103 5.54 -10.98 10.40
CA ASP A 103 5.59 -12.25 9.66
C ASP A 103 5.45 -12.05 8.15
N LEU A 104 4.58 -11.12 7.74
CA LEU A 104 4.29 -10.81 6.36
C LEU A 104 3.98 -9.32 6.20
N ILE A 105 4.43 -8.70 5.12
CA ILE A 105 4.14 -7.28 4.86
C ILE A 105 3.58 -7.07 3.46
N LEU A 106 2.78 -6.01 3.29
CA LEU A 106 2.59 -5.39 1.99
C LEU A 106 3.78 -4.47 1.68
N ALA A 107 4.33 -4.63 0.48
CA ALA A 107 5.38 -3.82 -0.10
C ALA A 107 5.09 -3.62 -1.60
N SER A 108 6.06 -3.09 -2.33
CA SER A 108 6.00 -2.99 -3.79
C SER A 108 7.38 -3.18 -4.41
N ASP A 109 7.40 -3.47 -5.71
CA ASP A 109 8.64 -3.44 -6.49
C ASP A 109 9.28 -2.04 -6.51
N ALA A 110 8.48 -0.98 -6.38
CA ALA A 110 8.94 0.40 -6.25
C ALA A 110 9.67 0.70 -4.92
N GLU A 111 9.31 0.02 -3.84
CA GLU A 111 9.88 0.23 -2.50
C GLU A 111 11.06 -0.70 -2.19
N TYR A 112 11.23 -1.78 -2.96
CA TYR A 112 12.19 -2.84 -2.67
C TYR A 112 13.62 -2.32 -2.52
N ALA A 113 14.08 -1.47 -3.44
CA ALA A 113 15.42 -0.89 -3.38
C ALA A 113 15.65 -0.06 -2.11
N THR A 114 14.63 0.67 -1.64
CA THR A 114 14.71 1.44 -0.39
C THR A 114 14.84 0.50 0.82
N TYR A 115 14.06 -0.58 0.87
CA TYR A 115 14.18 -1.60 1.92
C TYR A 115 15.59 -2.19 1.97
N VAL A 116 16.17 -2.54 0.81
CA VAL A 116 17.52 -3.11 0.74
C VAL A 116 18.60 -2.11 1.16
N GLN A 117 18.50 -0.86 0.71
CA GLN A 117 19.47 0.19 1.08
C GLN A 117 19.47 0.50 2.56
N GLU A 118 18.29 0.60 3.15
CA GLU A 118 18.14 0.96 4.55
C GLU A 118 18.32 -0.25 5.47
N GLY A 119 17.87 -1.43 5.06
CA GLY A 119 17.77 -2.63 5.88
C GLY A 119 18.83 -3.70 5.66
N GLY A 120 19.58 -3.60 4.55
CA GLY A 120 20.50 -4.63 4.07
C GLY A 120 19.85 -5.64 3.12
N GLU A 121 20.67 -6.33 2.32
CA GLU A 121 20.27 -7.36 1.34
C GLU A 121 19.45 -8.51 1.97
N ASP A 122 19.61 -8.75 3.27
CA ASP A 122 18.92 -9.80 4.01
C ASP A 122 17.72 -9.25 4.82
N ILE A 123 17.18 -8.07 4.49
CA ILE A 123 15.98 -7.54 5.17
C ILE A 123 14.75 -8.43 4.94
N PHE A 124 14.69 -9.12 3.80
CA PHE A 124 13.63 -10.06 3.47
C PHE A 124 14.17 -11.48 3.32
N THR A 125 13.31 -12.46 3.61
CA THR A 125 13.56 -13.88 3.40
C THR A 125 13.02 -14.31 2.04
N PRO A 126 13.82 -15.00 1.20
CA PRO A 126 13.33 -15.59 -0.04
C PRO A 126 12.19 -16.58 0.23
N TYR A 127 11.17 -16.57 -0.61
CA TYR A 127 10.10 -17.58 -0.54
C TYR A 127 10.54 -18.89 -1.21
N ASP A 128 9.91 -20.00 -0.83
CA ASP A 128 10.03 -21.26 -1.53
C ASP A 128 8.81 -21.44 -2.45
N ALA A 129 9.03 -21.43 -3.76
CA ALA A 129 7.97 -21.57 -4.75
C ALA A 129 7.18 -22.88 -4.60
N ALA A 130 7.77 -23.93 -4.00
CA ALA A 130 7.06 -25.17 -3.72
C ALA A 130 5.92 -25.00 -2.70
N ASN A 131 6.01 -23.99 -1.82
CA ASN A 131 4.97 -23.67 -0.84
C ASN A 131 3.91 -22.70 -1.38
N ILE A 132 4.11 -22.17 -2.60
CA ILE A 132 3.22 -21.20 -3.24
C ILE A 132 2.82 -21.70 -4.64
N PRO A 133 2.12 -22.86 -4.73
CA PRO A 133 1.74 -23.44 -6.02
C PRO A 133 0.97 -22.47 -6.94
N ASN A 134 0.16 -21.55 -6.39
CA ASN A 134 -0.59 -20.57 -7.18
C ASN A 134 0.29 -19.52 -7.89
N LEU A 135 1.61 -19.48 -7.66
CA LEU A 135 2.54 -18.68 -8.47
C LEU A 135 2.42 -18.99 -9.97
N GLU A 136 2.05 -20.23 -10.33
CA GLU A 136 1.85 -20.61 -11.74
C GLU A 136 0.74 -19.82 -12.45
N ASN A 137 -0.20 -19.25 -11.68
CA ASN A 137 -1.33 -18.48 -12.20
C ASN A 137 -0.97 -17.02 -12.49
N VAL A 138 0.14 -16.53 -11.91
CA VAL A 138 0.56 -15.13 -12.01
C VAL A 138 0.95 -14.79 -13.45
N LYS A 139 0.42 -13.67 -13.95
CA LYS A 139 0.64 -13.13 -15.31
C LYS A 139 1.44 -11.84 -15.33
N THR A 140 1.88 -11.35 -14.17
CA THR A 140 2.73 -10.18 -14.04
C THR A 140 4.10 -10.56 -13.45
N GLN A 141 5.07 -9.66 -13.60
CA GLN A 141 6.38 -9.76 -12.95
C GLN A 141 6.63 -8.47 -12.18
N VAL A 142 7.30 -8.60 -11.05
CA VAL A 142 7.86 -7.44 -10.33
C VAL A 142 9.06 -6.92 -11.11
N SER A 143 9.27 -5.60 -11.12
CA SER A 143 10.47 -5.03 -11.77
C SER A 143 11.76 -5.24 -10.97
N ASP A 144 11.64 -5.53 -9.68
CA ASP A 144 12.73 -5.75 -8.73
C ASP A 144 12.27 -6.72 -7.62
N GLY A 145 13.20 -7.36 -6.91
CA GLY A 145 12.89 -8.28 -5.81
C GLY A 145 12.41 -9.67 -6.23
N GLU A 146 12.81 -10.16 -7.41
CA GLU A 146 12.51 -11.52 -7.86
C GLU A 146 12.97 -12.58 -6.84
N GLY A 147 12.12 -13.58 -6.55
CA GLY A 147 12.39 -14.62 -5.54
C GLY A 147 12.17 -14.19 -4.09
N VAL A 148 11.85 -12.91 -3.87
CA VAL A 148 11.56 -12.34 -2.54
C VAL A 148 10.15 -11.77 -2.49
N LEU A 149 9.72 -11.08 -3.55
CA LEU A 149 8.41 -10.47 -3.67
C LEU A 149 7.43 -11.39 -4.41
N VAL A 150 6.25 -11.56 -3.83
CA VAL A 150 5.11 -12.23 -4.49
C VAL A 150 4.08 -11.16 -4.90
N PRO A 151 3.92 -10.88 -6.20
CA PRO A 151 2.99 -9.83 -6.66
C PRO A 151 1.55 -10.22 -6.36
N TYR A 152 0.72 -9.27 -5.91
CA TYR A 152 -0.70 -9.54 -5.64
C TYR A 152 -1.67 -8.57 -6.29
N ARG A 153 -1.23 -7.35 -6.64
CA ARG A 153 -2.01 -6.40 -7.45
C ARG A 153 -1.12 -5.47 -8.25
N GLY A 154 -1.63 -4.98 -9.37
CA GLY A 154 -1.13 -3.76 -10.00
C GLY A 154 -1.83 -2.52 -9.45
N THR A 155 -1.13 -1.39 -9.43
CA THR A 155 -1.72 -0.08 -9.16
C THR A 155 -1.03 1.01 -9.99
N THR A 156 -1.77 2.04 -10.38
CA THR A 156 -1.24 3.15 -11.18
C THR A 156 -1.98 4.45 -10.89
N VAL A 157 -1.28 5.57 -11.03
CA VAL A 157 -1.87 6.90 -10.96
C VAL A 157 -2.39 7.32 -12.34
N VAL A 158 -3.58 7.91 -12.35
CA VAL A 158 -4.27 8.43 -13.53
C VAL A 158 -4.67 9.88 -13.32
N LEU A 159 -5.06 10.59 -14.38
CA LEU A 159 -5.82 11.82 -14.25
C LEU A 159 -7.29 11.49 -14.02
N ALA A 160 -7.84 11.88 -12.88
CA ALA A 160 -9.27 11.92 -12.64
C ALA A 160 -9.80 13.30 -13.01
N TYR A 161 -10.92 13.38 -13.74
CA TYR A 161 -11.49 14.64 -14.18
C TYR A 161 -13.01 14.63 -14.29
N ASP A 162 -13.64 15.77 -14.06
CA ASP A 162 -15.07 15.96 -14.32
C ASP A 162 -15.30 16.20 -15.82
N SER A 163 -15.85 15.20 -16.51
CA SER A 163 -16.08 15.26 -17.96
C SER A 163 -17.15 16.27 -18.40
N SER A 164 -17.92 16.84 -17.46
CA SER A 164 -18.79 17.97 -17.76
C SER A 164 -18.02 19.29 -17.93
N LYS A 165 -16.80 19.37 -17.38
CA LYS A 165 -15.93 20.56 -17.43
C LYS A 165 -14.71 20.35 -18.33
N VAL A 166 -14.18 19.13 -18.41
CA VAL A 166 -13.02 18.78 -19.22
C VAL A 166 -13.42 17.87 -20.37
N THR A 167 -13.61 18.43 -21.55
CA THR A 167 -14.02 17.67 -22.75
C THR A 167 -12.85 17.01 -23.48
N ASN A 168 -11.66 17.62 -23.40
CA ASN A 168 -10.44 17.13 -24.04
C ASN A 168 -9.35 16.97 -22.96
N PRO A 169 -9.36 15.87 -22.20
CA PRO A 169 -8.38 15.67 -21.14
C PRO A 169 -6.98 15.45 -21.74
N PRO A 170 -5.91 15.93 -21.08
CA PRO A 170 -4.53 15.78 -21.54
C PRO A 170 -4.14 14.32 -21.82
N LYS A 171 -3.29 14.14 -22.82
CA LYS A 171 -2.70 12.85 -23.23
C LYS A 171 -1.20 12.79 -23.01
N THR A 172 -0.55 13.92 -22.76
CA THR A 172 0.87 14.00 -22.43
C THR A 172 1.07 14.88 -21.20
N ALA A 173 2.26 14.82 -20.61
CA ALA A 173 2.64 15.71 -19.52
C ALA A 173 2.64 17.19 -19.97
N ASP A 174 3.14 17.50 -21.16
CA ASP A 174 3.16 18.86 -21.70
C ASP A 174 1.74 19.42 -21.92
N GLU A 175 0.82 18.59 -22.42
CA GLU A 175 -0.59 18.97 -22.54
C GLU A 175 -1.24 19.20 -21.17
N LEU A 176 -0.83 18.45 -20.14
CA LEU A 176 -1.30 18.65 -18.77
C LEU A 176 -0.79 19.96 -18.20
N TYR A 177 0.49 20.28 -18.38
CA TYR A 177 1.06 21.54 -17.89
C TYR A 177 0.42 22.75 -18.58
N GLN A 178 0.21 22.67 -19.90
CA GLN A 178 -0.53 23.70 -20.62
C GLN A 178 -1.98 23.80 -20.13
N TRP A 179 -2.64 22.67 -19.87
CA TRP A 179 -4.00 22.67 -19.34
C TRP A 179 -4.09 23.34 -17.97
N ILE A 180 -3.10 23.15 -17.10
CA ILE A 180 -3.02 23.82 -15.79
C ILE A 180 -2.93 25.34 -15.98
N HIS A 181 -2.04 25.82 -16.85
CA HIS A 181 -1.92 27.26 -17.16
C HIS A 181 -3.20 27.86 -17.74
N ASP A 182 -3.87 27.13 -18.64
CA ASP A 182 -5.09 27.60 -19.29
C ASP A 182 -6.31 27.58 -18.34
N ASN A 183 -6.23 26.85 -17.22
CA ASN A 183 -7.34 26.64 -16.29
C ASN A 183 -6.91 26.90 -14.83
N PRO A 184 -6.52 28.15 -14.49
CA PRO A 184 -5.99 28.47 -13.17
C PRO A 184 -6.99 28.14 -12.07
N GLY A 185 -6.51 27.46 -11.02
CA GLY A 185 -7.28 27.00 -9.88
C GLY A 185 -8.07 25.72 -10.10
N GLN A 186 -8.04 25.12 -11.30
CA GLN A 186 -8.84 23.93 -11.64
C GLN A 186 -8.08 22.61 -11.52
N PHE A 187 -6.79 22.64 -11.17
CA PHE A 187 -5.97 21.47 -10.88
C PHE A 187 -5.52 21.46 -9.42
N ALA A 188 -5.54 20.29 -8.79
CA ALA A 188 -4.91 20.10 -7.47
C ALA A 188 -4.12 18.79 -7.43
N TYR A 189 -3.02 18.78 -6.69
CA TYR A 189 -2.34 17.57 -6.26
C TYR A 189 -2.02 17.66 -4.77
N ASN A 190 -1.98 16.52 -4.07
CA ASN A 190 -1.73 16.48 -2.64
C ASN A 190 -0.24 16.63 -2.33
N THR A 191 0.12 17.05 -1.11
CA THR A 191 1.52 17.08 -0.66
C THR A 191 2.19 15.71 -0.91
N PRO A 192 3.31 15.62 -1.65
CA PRO A 192 3.95 14.36 -2.04
C PRO A 192 4.21 13.39 -0.89
N GLY A 193 4.78 13.89 0.22
CA GLY A 193 5.08 13.08 1.41
C GLY A 193 3.84 12.57 2.17
N SER A 194 2.64 13.03 1.83
CA SER A 194 1.39 12.62 2.48
C SER A 194 0.54 11.63 1.68
N GLY A 195 0.80 11.47 0.37
CA GLY A 195 0.01 10.62 -0.52
C GLY A 195 0.63 10.41 -1.90
N GLY A 196 0.61 9.17 -2.37
CA GLY A 196 1.31 8.78 -3.58
C GLY A 196 0.81 9.39 -4.89
N ALA A 197 -0.44 9.87 -5.00
CA ALA A 197 -0.94 10.43 -6.26
C ALA A 197 -0.27 11.77 -6.60
N GLY A 198 -0.17 12.67 -5.63
CA GLY A 198 0.62 13.90 -5.75
C GLY A 198 2.12 13.62 -5.87
N GLY A 199 2.63 12.60 -5.18
CA GLY A 199 4.01 12.14 -5.34
C GLY A 199 4.32 11.70 -6.77
N ALA A 200 3.44 10.91 -7.39
CA ALA A 200 3.58 10.47 -8.78
C ALA A 200 3.55 11.63 -9.78
N PHE A 201 2.72 12.65 -9.54
CA PHE A 201 2.71 13.87 -10.34
C PHE A 201 4.05 14.62 -10.24
N VAL A 202 4.53 14.88 -9.02
CA VAL A 202 5.80 15.59 -8.78
C VAL A 202 6.98 14.80 -9.35
N GLN A 203 7.01 13.50 -9.12
CA GLN A 203 8.04 12.63 -9.67
C GLN A 203 8.03 12.63 -11.20
N THR A 204 6.85 12.57 -11.82
CA THR A 204 6.72 12.66 -13.29
C THR A 204 7.20 14.01 -13.81
N ALA A 205 6.82 15.11 -13.16
CA ALA A 205 7.25 16.46 -13.53
C ALA A 205 8.76 16.62 -13.48
N ILE A 206 9.43 16.00 -12.52
CA ILE A 206 10.89 16.06 -12.38
C ILE A 206 11.59 15.09 -13.34
N TYR A 207 11.23 13.81 -13.32
CA TYR A 207 11.95 12.77 -14.04
C TYR A 207 11.70 12.78 -15.55
N ASN A 208 10.71 13.52 -16.05
CA ASN A 208 10.57 13.75 -17.49
C ASN A 208 11.73 14.59 -18.08
N PHE A 209 12.50 15.31 -17.25
CA PHE A 209 13.70 16.03 -17.69
C PHE A 209 14.99 15.19 -17.61
N LEU A 210 14.92 13.99 -17.04
CA LEU A 210 16.07 13.10 -16.84
C LEU A 210 16.08 11.97 -17.89
N PRO A 211 17.23 11.30 -18.09
CA PRO A 211 17.28 10.05 -18.83
C PRO A 211 16.35 8.98 -18.23
N GLU A 212 15.83 8.09 -19.07
CA GLU A 212 14.83 7.08 -18.68
C GLU A 212 15.31 6.19 -17.52
N GLU A 213 16.61 5.83 -17.51
CA GLU A 213 17.20 4.97 -16.49
C GLU A 213 17.23 5.60 -15.08
N ALA A 214 17.06 6.91 -14.97
CA ALA A 214 17.07 7.59 -13.68
C ALA A 214 15.89 7.15 -12.80
N LEU A 215 14.74 6.82 -13.40
CA LEU A 215 13.52 6.46 -12.67
C LEU A 215 13.61 5.09 -11.98
N THR A 216 14.57 4.27 -12.36
CA THR A 216 14.85 2.95 -11.78
C THR A 216 16.28 2.89 -11.22
N SER A 217 16.78 4.03 -10.75
CA SER A 217 18.13 4.16 -10.20
C SER A 217 18.10 5.00 -8.93
N SER A 218 18.73 4.49 -7.89
CA SER A 218 18.90 5.17 -6.60
C SER A 218 20.23 5.92 -6.47
N ASP A 219 20.90 6.18 -7.59
CA ASP A 219 22.18 6.89 -7.61
C ASP A 219 21.95 8.38 -7.29
N THR A 220 22.56 8.89 -6.23
CA THR A 220 22.36 10.27 -5.76
C THR A 220 22.83 11.33 -6.75
N LYS A 221 23.58 10.95 -7.80
CA LYS A 221 23.91 11.88 -8.90
C LYS A 221 22.68 12.46 -9.59
N TRP A 222 21.52 11.79 -9.55
CA TRP A 222 20.31 12.26 -10.20
C TRP A 222 19.73 13.51 -9.53
N GLU A 223 20.01 13.72 -8.24
CA GLU A 223 19.57 14.90 -7.49
C GLU A 223 20.06 16.22 -8.13
N GLU A 224 21.26 16.20 -8.69
CA GLU A 224 21.87 17.36 -9.37
C GLU A 224 21.11 17.78 -10.64
N GLN A 225 20.28 16.88 -11.19
CA GLN A 225 19.53 17.11 -12.44
C GLN A 225 18.07 17.51 -12.21
N TRP A 226 17.59 17.56 -10.97
CA TRP A 226 16.18 17.85 -10.67
C TRP A 226 15.77 19.31 -10.91
N GLN A 227 16.72 20.24 -11.07
CA GLN A 227 16.42 21.68 -11.08
C GLN A 227 15.36 22.06 -12.11
N SER A 228 15.45 21.55 -13.35
CA SER A 228 14.45 21.86 -14.39
C SER A 228 13.04 21.44 -14.02
N GLY A 229 12.91 20.31 -13.32
CA GLY A 229 11.63 19.83 -12.80
C GLY A 229 11.08 20.69 -11.67
N PHE A 230 11.95 21.16 -10.76
CA PHE A 230 11.56 22.08 -9.70
C PHE A 230 11.16 23.45 -10.25
N ASP A 231 11.88 23.95 -11.26
CA ASP A 231 11.53 25.19 -11.96
C ASP A 231 10.13 25.09 -12.59
N LEU A 232 9.81 23.96 -13.24
CA LEU A 232 8.48 23.69 -13.76
C LEU A 232 7.41 23.66 -12.65
N LEU A 233 7.68 23.00 -11.51
CA LEU A 233 6.72 22.97 -10.40
C LEU A 233 6.46 24.35 -9.80
N ALA A 234 7.49 25.20 -9.74
CA ALA A 234 7.36 26.58 -9.32
C ALA A 234 6.61 27.44 -10.35
N GLU A 235 6.80 27.17 -11.64
CA GLU A 235 6.05 27.80 -12.75
C GLU A 235 4.55 27.45 -12.69
N LEU A 236 4.21 26.19 -12.40
CA LEU A 236 2.83 25.73 -12.28
C LEU A 236 2.14 26.19 -10.99
N HIS A 237 2.90 26.43 -9.92
CA HIS A 237 2.40 26.80 -8.59
C HIS A 237 1.25 27.83 -8.61
N PRO A 238 1.39 29.03 -9.21
CA PRO A 238 0.34 30.05 -9.17
C PRO A 238 -0.98 29.62 -9.82
N ASP A 239 -0.99 28.61 -10.71
CA ASP A 239 -2.18 28.16 -11.42
C ASP A 239 -2.87 26.95 -10.76
N LEU A 240 -2.32 26.44 -9.66
CA LEU A 240 -2.92 25.36 -8.88
C LEU A 240 -4.11 25.84 -8.05
N TYR A 241 -4.89 24.90 -7.50
CA TYR A 241 -6.02 25.16 -6.60
C TYR A 241 -5.68 26.16 -5.49
N GLN A 242 -6.59 27.11 -5.30
CA GLN A 242 -6.38 28.24 -4.40
C GLN A 242 -7.53 28.35 -3.39
N SER A 243 -7.18 28.59 -2.13
CA SER A 243 -8.16 28.94 -1.09
C SER A 243 -7.59 30.04 -0.20
N GLY A 244 -8.46 30.99 0.19
CA GLY A 244 -8.06 32.11 1.05
C GLY A 244 -6.93 32.99 0.48
N GLY A 245 -6.76 33.03 -0.84
CA GLY A 245 -5.70 33.81 -1.47
C GLY A 245 -4.35 33.12 -1.57
N ASN A 246 -4.22 31.84 -1.17
CA ASN A 246 -2.98 31.06 -1.30
C ASN A 246 -3.21 29.78 -2.12
N VAL A 247 -2.16 29.25 -2.72
CA VAL A 247 -2.16 27.88 -3.28
C VAL A 247 -2.24 26.89 -2.13
N ILE A 248 -3.10 25.89 -2.26
CA ILE A 248 -3.28 24.86 -1.24
C ILE A 248 -2.96 23.50 -1.85
N TYR A 249 -2.03 22.79 -1.22
CA TYR A 249 -1.77 21.38 -1.46
C TYR A 249 -2.56 20.56 -0.43
N PRO A 250 -3.63 19.85 -0.83
CA PRO A 250 -4.40 19.05 0.11
C PRO A 250 -3.54 17.95 0.75
N ASN A 251 -3.88 17.59 1.98
CA ASN A 251 -3.22 16.48 2.66
C ASN A 251 -3.85 15.14 2.21
N LYS A 252 -3.01 14.15 1.91
CA LYS A 252 -3.39 12.81 1.42
C LYS A 252 -4.13 12.80 0.08
N ASN A 253 -4.20 11.63 -0.56
CA ASN A 253 -4.99 11.42 -1.78
C ASN A 253 -6.49 11.75 -1.56
N GLN A 254 -7.02 11.57 -0.35
CA GLN A 254 -8.41 11.90 -0.06
C GLN A 254 -8.70 13.40 -0.19
N GLY A 255 -7.76 14.27 0.21
CA GLY A 255 -7.97 15.71 0.16
C GLY A 255 -8.17 16.23 -1.27
N THR A 256 -7.44 15.70 -2.25
CA THR A 256 -7.66 16.06 -3.67
C THR A 256 -8.92 15.44 -4.23
N LEU A 257 -9.24 14.20 -3.86
CA LEU A 257 -10.52 13.58 -4.23
C LEU A 257 -11.71 14.39 -3.73
N ASP A 258 -11.68 14.88 -2.48
CA ASP A 258 -12.76 15.70 -1.91
C ASP A 258 -12.96 17.00 -2.70
N LEU A 259 -11.87 17.65 -3.14
CA LEU A 259 -11.97 18.83 -4.01
C LEU A 259 -12.63 18.50 -5.35
N LEU A 260 -12.33 17.34 -5.94
CA LEU A 260 -12.96 16.89 -7.18
C LEU A 260 -14.44 16.55 -6.96
N VAL A 261 -14.77 15.83 -5.88
CA VAL A 261 -16.16 15.48 -5.48
C VAL A 261 -17.00 16.74 -5.32
N ASN A 262 -16.46 17.76 -4.65
CA ASN A 262 -17.16 19.03 -4.42
C ASN A 262 -17.17 19.95 -5.65
N GLY A 263 -16.49 19.56 -6.73
CA GLY A 263 -16.37 20.35 -7.96
C GLY A 263 -15.57 21.64 -7.79
N GLU A 264 -14.74 21.73 -6.74
CA GLU A 264 -13.82 22.85 -6.48
C GLU A 264 -12.66 22.88 -7.48
N VAL A 265 -12.25 21.69 -7.93
CA VAL A 265 -11.33 21.50 -9.05
C VAL A 265 -11.99 20.66 -10.14
N SER A 266 -11.41 20.66 -11.32
CA SER A 266 -11.90 19.89 -12.47
C SER A 266 -11.04 18.68 -12.78
N MET A 267 -9.80 18.63 -12.28
CA MET A 267 -8.86 17.55 -12.54
C MET A 267 -7.84 17.39 -11.41
N ILE A 268 -7.48 16.15 -11.10
CA ILE A 268 -6.45 15.78 -10.12
C ILE A 268 -5.68 14.53 -10.60
N PRO A 269 -4.44 14.29 -10.15
CA PRO A 269 -3.89 12.95 -10.14
C PRO A 269 -4.58 12.12 -9.05
N ALA A 270 -4.90 10.87 -9.36
CA ALA A 270 -5.53 9.93 -8.42
C ALA A 270 -5.04 8.50 -8.65
N TRP A 271 -4.90 7.72 -7.59
CA TRP A 271 -4.74 6.27 -7.75
C TRP A 271 -6.00 5.67 -8.36
N ALA A 272 -5.84 4.83 -9.39
CA ALA A 272 -6.97 4.24 -10.11
C ALA A 272 -7.87 3.42 -9.20
N ASP A 273 -7.29 2.64 -8.27
CA ASP A 273 -8.02 1.80 -7.32
C ASP A 273 -8.92 2.63 -6.38
N MET A 274 -8.40 3.73 -5.84
CA MET A 274 -9.15 4.68 -5.01
C MET A 274 -10.28 5.36 -5.80
N LEU A 275 -9.98 5.78 -7.04
CA LEU A 275 -10.95 6.45 -7.90
C LEU A 275 -12.11 5.51 -8.25
N ILE A 276 -11.81 4.29 -8.68
CA ILE A 276 -12.80 3.27 -9.05
C ILE A 276 -13.64 2.89 -7.84
N THR A 277 -13.02 2.70 -6.67
CA THR A 277 -13.76 2.39 -5.44
C THR A 277 -14.78 3.48 -5.11
N ASN A 278 -14.41 4.77 -5.27
CA ASN A 278 -15.33 5.87 -5.02
C ASN A 278 -16.45 5.99 -6.08
N LEU A 279 -16.16 5.67 -7.35
CA LEU A 279 -17.17 5.60 -8.42
C LEU A 279 -18.16 4.47 -8.15
N SER A 280 -17.67 3.27 -7.82
CA SER A 280 -18.51 2.09 -7.58
C SER A 280 -19.36 2.21 -6.31
N ASN A 281 -18.87 2.95 -5.31
CA ASN A 281 -19.66 3.27 -4.11
C ASN A 281 -20.65 4.44 -4.31
N GLY A 282 -20.63 5.11 -5.47
CA GLY A 282 -21.47 6.28 -5.75
C GLY A 282 -21.08 7.53 -4.97
N THR A 283 -19.87 7.58 -4.41
CA THR A 283 -19.34 8.75 -3.70
C THR A 283 -18.89 9.84 -4.69
N LEU A 284 -18.35 9.43 -5.84
CA LEU A 284 -18.03 10.33 -6.95
C LEU A 284 -19.20 10.43 -7.93
N PRO A 285 -19.45 11.61 -8.53
CA PRO A 285 -20.42 11.74 -9.62
C PRO A 285 -20.06 10.89 -10.84
N ASP A 286 -21.06 10.38 -11.55
CA ASP A 286 -20.89 9.62 -12.80
C ASP A 286 -20.23 10.44 -13.94
N THR A 287 -20.15 11.77 -13.78
CA THR A 287 -19.42 12.63 -14.72
C THR A 287 -17.90 12.51 -14.57
N VAL A 288 -17.42 11.98 -13.44
CA VAL A 288 -15.99 11.79 -13.21
C VAL A 288 -15.50 10.62 -14.04
N LYS A 289 -14.45 10.88 -14.81
CA LYS A 289 -13.77 9.91 -15.67
C LYS A 289 -12.28 9.90 -15.36
N MET A 290 -11.58 8.93 -15.92
CA MET A 290 -10.13 8.88 -15.87
C MET A 290 -9.47 8.77 -17.24
N THR A 291 -8.24 9.24 -17.33
CA THR A 291 -7.34 9.01 -18.47
C THR A 291 -5.92 8.80 -17.97
N GLN A 292 -5.14 8.03 -18.70
CA GLN A 292 -3.69 8.05 -18.62
C GLN A 292 -3.12 9.13 -19.52
N ILE A 293 -1.92 9.61 -19.17
CA ILE A 293 -1.02 10.33 -20.07
C ILE A 293 0.04 9.37 -20.63
N THR A 294 0.80 9.76 -21.65
CA THR A 294 1.89 8.96 -22.23
C THR A 294 3.16 9.81 -22.35
N PRO A 295 4.29 9.39 -21.74
CA PRO A 295 4.41 8.32 -20.74
C PRO A 295 3.47 8.53 -19.54
N GLY A 296 3.04 7.42 -18.92
CA GLY A 296 2.13 7.46 -17.76
C GLY A 296 2.74 8.10 -16.53
N PHE A 297 1.89 8.38 -15.53
CA PHE A 297 2.38 8.58 -14.16
C PHE A 297 2.97 7.29 -13.62
N THR A 298 3.68 7.39 -12.50
CA THR A 298 4.23 6.20 -11.85
C THR A 298 3.10 5.28 -11.39
N GLY A 299 3.35 3.99 -11.60
CA GLY A 299 2.56 2.87 -11.11
C GLY A 299 3.52 1.75 -10.74
N ASN A 300 3.01 0.71 -10.10
CA ASN A 300 3.87 -0.33 -9.58
C ASN A 300 3.10 -1.64 -9.41
N VAL A 301 3.86 -2.72 -9.21
CA VAL A 301 3.31 -4.00 -8.78
C VAL A 301 3.46 -4.07 -7.28
N ASP A 302 2.33 -4.05 -6.57
CA ASP A 302 2.31 -4.28 -5.14
C ASP A 302 2.49 -5.78 -4.87
N ALA A 303 3.27 -6.08 -3.84
CA ALA A 303 3.71 -7.41 -3.52
C ALA A 303 3.64 -7.70 -2.02
N LEU A 304 3.69 -8.99 -1.71
CA LEU A 304 3.89 -9.50 -0.37
C LEU A 304 5.38 -9.81 -0.18
N ALA A 305 5.92 -9.52 1.00
CA ALA A 305 7.30 -9.85 1.37
C ALA A 305 7.35 -10.44 2.78
N ILE A 306 8.32 -11.34 3.03
CA ILE A 306 8.56 -11.96 4.34
C ILE A 306 9.77 -11.24 4.98
N PRO A 307 9.58 -10.41 6.01
CA PRO A 307 10.70 -9.82 6.75
C PRO A 307 11.57 -10.90 7.41
N SER A 308 12.90 -10.75 7.37
CA SER A 308 13.85 -11.71 7.98
C SER A 308 13.87 -11.71 9.51
N ILE A 309 12.97 -10.93 10.11
CA ILE A 309 12.76 -10.79 11.55
C ILE A 309 11.44 -11.41 12.01
N GLY A 310 10.59 -11.88 11.08
CA GLY A 310 9.31 -12.52 11.36
C GLY A 310 9.46 -13.90 12.02
N SER A 311 8.40 -14.36 12.66
CA SER A 311 8.38 -15.61 13.43
C SER A 311 7.76 -16.79 12.67
N ASN A 312 6.92 -16.53 11.66
CA ASN A 312 6.12 -17.54 10.98
C ASN A 312 6.27 -17.54 9.43
N PRO A 313 7.43 -17.95 8.88
CA PRO A 313 7.66 -17.96 7.44
C PRO A 313 6.82 -18.99 6.67
N GLU A 314 6.39 -20.09 7.32
CA GLU A 314 5.50 -21.07 6.67
C GLU A 314 4.08 -20.51 6.52
N GLY A 315 3.53 -19.91 7.58
CA GLY A 315 2.22 -19.27 7.53
C GLY A 315 2.20 -18.06 6.59
N ALA A 316 3.29 -17.29 6.53
CA ALA A 316 3.45 -16.19 5.57
C ALA A 316 3.34 -16.68 4.11
N GLN A 317 3.98 -17.80 3.77
CA GLN A 317 3.88 -18.40 2.43
C GLN A 317 2.49 -18.99 2.15
N ALA A 318 1.79 -19.52 3.16
CA ALA A 318 0.40 -19.95 3.02
C ALA A 318 -0.52 -18.78 2.66
N VAL A 319 -0.34 -17.62 3.28
CA VAL A 319 -1.07 -16.38 2.94
C VAL A 319 -0.71 -15.89 1.54
N MET A 320 0.57 -15.89 1.17
CA MET A 320 1.01 -15.57 -0.19
C MET A 320 0.33 -16.47 -1.23
N ASN A 321 0.25 -17.78 -0.98
CA ASN A 321 -0.43 -18.71 -1.86
C ASN A 321 -1.93 -18.45 -1.97
N PHE A 322 -2.58 -18.12 -0.85
CA PHE A 322 -4.01 -17.79 -0.83
C PHE A 322 -4.31 -16.51 -1.63
N MET A 323 -3.46 -15.47 -1.50
CA MET A 323 -3.62 -14.18 -2.17
C MET A 323 -3.68 -14.30 -3.71
N LEU A 324 -3.09 -15.38 -4.25
CA LEU A 324 -3.05 -15.69 -5.68
C LEU A 324 -4.21 -16.57 -6.16
N THR A 325 -5.15 -16.93 -5.29
CA THR A 325 -6.38 -17.65 -5.69
C THR A 325 -7.33 -16.75 -6.47
N GLU A 326 -8.21 -17.37 -7.28
CA GLU A 326 -9.29 -16.65 -7.95
C GLU A 326 -10.22 -15.94 -6.94
N ASP A 327 -10.53 -16.59 -5.82
CA ASP A 327 -11.37 -16.01 -4.75
C ASP A 327 -10.74 -14.77 -4.11
N ALA A 328 -9.44 -14.83 -3.76
CA ALA A 328 -8.74 -13.68 -3.21
C ALA A 328 -8.66 -12.53 -4.23
N GLN A 329 -8.32 -12.82 -5.49
CA GLN A 329 -8.23 -11.81 -6.54
C GLN A 329 -9.60 -11.20 -6.86
N GLN A 330 -10.68 -11.98 -6.80
CA GLN A 330 -12.06 -11.50 -6.90
C GLN A 330 -12.40 -10.54 -5.75
N ILE A 331 -12.08 -10.90 -4.50
CA ILE A 331 -12.29 -10.04 -3.33
C ILE A 331 -11.55 -8.71 -3.51
N LEU A 332 -10.28 -8.74 -3.91
CA LEU A 332 -9.46 -7.54 -4.13
C LEU A 332 -10.04 -6.65 -5.23
N LEU A 333 -10.47 -7.25 -6.34
CA LEU A 333 -11.10 -6.53 -7.44
C LEU A 333 -12.42 -5.88 -7.02
N ASP A 334 -13.29 -6.59 -6.31
CA ASP A 334 -14.60 -6.07 -5.87
C ASP A 334 -14.49 -5.01 -4.79
N SER A 335 -13.61 -5.22 -3.82
CA SER A 335 -13.58 -4.41 -2.59
C SER A 335 -12.71 -3.17 -2.69
N MET A 336 -11.66 -3.23 -3.49
CA MET A 336 -10.66 -2.16 -3.57
C MET A 336 -10.21 -1.87 -5.00
N ALA A 337 -10.88 -2.42 -6.02
CA ALA A 337 -10.57 -2.21 -7.42
C ALA A 337 -9.09 -2.51 -7.78
N ALA A 338 -8.51 -3.52 -7.12
CA ALA A 338 -7.16 -3.97 -7.41
C ALA A 338 -7.06 -4.48 -8.85
N ILE A 339 -5.99 -4.13 -9.55
CA ILE A 339 -5.74 -4.65 -10.90
C ILE A 339 -5.17 -6.07 -10.73
N PRO A 340 -5.87 -7.12 -11.21
CA PRO A 340 -5.51 -8.49 -10.89
C PRO A 340 -4.16 -8.90 -11.46
N VAL A 341 -3.44 -9.76 -10.74
CA VAL A 341 -2.16 -10.34 -11.20
C VAL A 341 -2.32 -11.69 -11.89
N ILE A 342 -3.52 -12.26 -11.86
CA ILE A 342 -3.89 -13.49 -12.57
C ILE A 342 -4.67 -13.18 -13.85
N ASP A 343 -5.09 -14.21 -14.58
CA ASP A 343 -5.95 -14.05 -15.76
C ASP A 343 -7.31 -13.44 -15.37
N SER A 344 -7.51 -12.16 -15.73
CA SER A 344 -8.70 -11.39 -15.39
C SER A 344 -9.99 -11.91 -16.03
N SER A 345 -9.91 -12.75 -17.06
CA SER A 345 -11.09 -13.38 -17.67
C SER A 345 -11.77 -14.40 -16.75
N LYS A 346 -11.09 -14.83 -15.69
CA LYS A 346 -11.63 -15.71 -14.64
C LYS A 346 -12.42 -14.95 -13.56
N LEU A 347 -12.31 -13.62 -13.55
CA LEU A 347 -12.93 -12.76 -12.54
C LEU A 347 -14.18 -12.09 -13.12
N SER A 348 -15.19 -11.94 -12.27
CA SER A 348 -16.46 -11.31 -12.63
C SER A 348 -16.78 -10.20 -11.64
N SER A 349 -16.43 -8.96 -12.00
CA SER A 349 -16.65 -7.77 -11.16
C SER A 349 -17.24 -6.62 -11.97
N ASP A 350 -18.11 -5.82 -11.33
CA ASP A 350 -18.57 -4.54 -11.87
C ASP A 350 -17.42 -3.54 -12.03
N ASN A 351 -16.31 -3.72 -11.31
CA ASN A 351 -15.12 -2.89 -11.41
C ASN A 351 -14.29 -3.17 -12.68
N SER A 352 -14.44 -4.35 -13.30
CA SER A 352 -13.65 -4.75 -14.47
C SER A 352 -13.76 -3.76 -15.64
N LYS A 353 -14.93 -3.13 -15.81
CA LYS A 353 -15.16 -2.12 -16.87
C LYS A 353 -14.26 -0.88 -16.75
N TYR A 354 -13.79 -0.57 -15.54
CA TYR A 354 -12.89 0.56 -15.31
C TYR A 354 -11.43 0.18 -15.53
N LEU A 355 -11.08 -1.11 -15.50
CA LEU A 355 -9.71 -1.56 -15.70
C LEU A 355 -9.32 -1.64 -17.18
N GLU A 356 -10.29 -1.51 -18.09
CA GLU A 356 -10.02 -1.47 -19.53
C GLU A 356 -9.01 -0.36 -19.88
N GLY A 357 -7.85 -0.77 -20.41
CA GLY A 357 -6.75 0.14 -20.77
C GLY A 357 -5.72 0.40 -19.65
N LEU A 358 -5.91 -0.17 -18.45
CA LEU A 358 -4.88 -0.20 -17.41
C LEU A 358 -4.10 -1.50 -17.50
N ASP A 359 -3.03 -1.50 -18.30
CA ASP A 359 -2.16 -2.65 -18.49
C ASP A 359 -0.97 -2.60 -17.51
N ILE A 360 -0.93 -3.55 -16.56
CA ILE A 360 0.13 -3.67 -15.56
C ILE A 360 1.52 -3.74 -16.22
N SER A 361 1.64 -4.42 -17.37
CA SER A 361 2.93 -4.57 -18.07
C SER A 361 3.46 -3.25 -18.66
N SER A 362 2.62 -2.22 -18.71
CA SER A 362 2.95 -0.89 -19.21
C SER A 362 3.14 0.15 -18.11
N PHE A 363 3.04 -0.24 -16.84
CA PHE A 363 3.21 0.70 -15.74
C PHE A 363 4.62 1.28 -15.73
N ARG A 364 4.67 2.59 -15.56
CA ARG A 364 5.92 3.32 -15.44
C ARG A 364 6.45 3.15 -14.02
N THR A 365 7.12 2.04 -13.77
CA THR A 365 7.65 1.74 -12.44
C THR A 365 8.77 2.70 -12.06
N SER A 366 8.75 3.11 -10.79
CA SER A 366 9.81 3.91 -10.18
C SER A 366 10.46 3.10 -9.07
N SER A 367 11.78 2.94 -9.12
CA SER A 367 12.59 2.39 -8.03
C SER A 367 13.80 3.28 -7.81
N ILE A 368 13.59 4.38 -7.07
CA ILE A 368 14.59 5.44 -6.85
C ILE A 368 15.22 5.38 -5.46
N GLY A 369 14.90 4.36 -4.65
CA GLY A 369 15.46 4.20 -3.31
C GLY A 369 15.13 5.38 -2.38
N THR A 370 16.11 5.76 -1.56
CA THR A 370 15.98 6.89 -0.63
C THR A 370 15.85 8.26 -1.30
N LEU A 371 16.09 8.37 -2.63
CA LEU A 371 15.86 9.62 -3.38
C LEU A 371 14.41 10.09 -3.32
N GLY A 372 13.45 9.19 -3.13
CA GLY A 372 12.04 9.58 -2.94
C GLY A 372 11.84 10.44 -1.70
N ASN A 373 12.55 10.14 -0.60
CA ASN A 373 12.51 10.94 0.62
C ASN A 373 13.19 12.29 0.40
N THR A 374 14.37 12.30 -0.21
CA THR A 374 15.10 13.55 -0.54
C THR A 374 14.26 14.46 -1.45
N LEU A 375 13.58 13.89 -2.44
CA LEU A 375 12.70 14.62 -3.35
C LEU A 375 11.52 15.26 -2.61
N ASN A 376 10.88 14.52 -1.70
CA ASN A 376 9.79 15.05 -0.87
C ASN A 376 10.26 16.19 0.05
N GLU A 377 11.40 16.01 0.72
CA GLU A 377 11.98 17.05 1.59
C GLU A 377 12.33 18.32 0.82
N ARG A 378 12.89 18.18 -0.37
CA ARG A 378 13.20 19.31 -1.25
C ARG A 378 11.93 19.99 -1.75
N TRP A 379 10.91 19.22 -2.12
CA TRP A 379 9.59 19.76 -2.49
C TRP A 379 8.98 20.57 -1.36
N ASP A 380 9.02 20.08 -0.12
CA ASP A 380 8.50 20.80 1.05
C ASP A 380 9.20 22.15 1.24
N GLN A 381 10.50 22.22 0.98
CA GLN A 381 11.31 23.43 1.15
C GLN A 381 11.12 24.44 0.01
N GLU A 382 11.11 23.98 -1.24
CA GLU A 382 11.16 24.86 -2.42
C GLU A 382 9.80 25.16 -3.04
N ILE A 383 8.85 24.22 -2.98
CA ILE A 383 7.54 24.35 -3.61
C ILE A 383 6.44 24.55 -2.56
N GLY A 384 6.45 23.74 -1.50
CA GLY A 384 5.46 23.80 -0.42
C GLY A 384 5.45 25.12 0.35
N THR A 385 6.53 25.91 0.27
CA THR A 385 6.65 27.23 0.94
C THR A 385 6.38 28.43 0.03
N LEU A 386 6.15 28.22 -1.27
CA LEU A 386 5.90 29.32 -2.20
C LEU A 386 4.64 30.08 -1.80
N SER A 387 4.73 31.41 -1.83
CA SER A 387 3.57 32.28 -1.75
C SER A 387 2.88 32.32 -3.10
N LYS A 388 1.58 32.61 -3.08
CA LYS A 388 0.80 32.82 -4.30
C LYS A 388 1.38 33.89 -5.22
#